data_AF-A0A0J6WX76-F1
#
_entry.id   AF-A0A0J6WX76-F1
#
_cell.length_a   1.000
_cell.length_b   1.000
_cell.length_c   1.000
_cell.angle_alpha   90.00
_cell.angle_beta   90.00
_cell.angle_gamma   90.00
#
_symmetry.space_group_name_H-M   'P 1'
#
loop_
_entity.id
_entity.type
_entity.pdbx_description
1 polymer ?
#
loop_
_entity_poly.entity_id
_entity_poly.type
_entity_poly.pdbx_seq_one_letter_code
_entity_poly.pdbx_strand_id
1 'polypeptide(L)'
;MKKIQNVLVAALSKTDKLQIRGMPRLMVYLFLLLVIICMLLFMAAWSWQWNTTGKADLAIMIQFITAITSVSFVAAVGFFGKAMVDKDNDGIPDEWEGEHK
;
A
#
# COMPACT_ATOMS: atom_id res chain seq x y z
N MET A 1 12.14 -32.18 -25.42
CA MET A 1 11.05 -31.17 -25.26
C MET A 1 10.09 -31.49 -24.11
N LYS A 2 9.56 -32.71 -23.96
CA LYS A 2 8.58 -33.07 -22.90
C LYS A 2 9.07 -32.92 -21.44
N LYS A 3 10.37 -33.17 -21.16
CA LYS A 3 10.94 -32.99 -19.81
C LYS A 3 10.92 -31.53 -19.34
N ILE A 4 11.18 -30.58 -20.24
CA ILE A 4 11.21 -29.14 -19.91
C ILE A 4 9.79 -28.64 -19.64
N GLN A 5 8.82 -29.10 -20.42
CA GLN A 5 7.40 -28.81 -20.17
C GLN A 5 6.94 -29.34 -18.80
N ASN A 6 7.32 -30.56 -18.43
CA ASN A 6 6.97 -31.12 -17.12
C ASN A 6 7.60 -30.36 -15.95
N VAL A 7 8.82 -29.85 -16.11
CA VAL A 7 9.48 -29.01 -15.09
C VAL A 7 8.81 -27.65 -14.98
N LEU A 8 8.41 -27.04 -16.09
CA LEU A 8 7.66 -25.78 -16.10
C LEU A 8 6.27 -25.92 -15.47
N VAL A 9 5.56 -27.02 -15.76
CA VAL A 9 4.25 -27.31 -15.15
C VAL A 9 4.40 -27.62 -13.65
N ALA A 10 5.47 -28.31 -13.25
CA ALA A 10 5.78 -28.54 -11.83
C ALA A 10 6.18 -27.26 -11.09
N ALA A 11 6.84 -26.31 -11.75
CA ALA A 11 7.16 -25.01 -11.18
C ALA A 11 5.91 -24.12 -11.06
N LEU A 12 5.07 -24.08 -12.11
CA LEU A 12 3.83 -23.31 -12.13
C LEU A 12 2.83 -23.80 -11.06
N SER A 13 2.69 -25.11 -10.89
CA SER A 13 1.86 -25.70 -9.83
C SER A 13 2.40 -25.48 -8.42
N LYS A 14 3.69 -25.20 -8.25
CA LYS A 14 4.26 -24.76 -6.96
C LYS A 14 3.99 -23.28 -6.69
N THR A 15 3.94 -22.44 -7.72
CA THR A 15 3.52 -21.03 -7.59
C THR A 15 2.04 -20.92 -7.21
N ASP A 16 1.20 -21.84 -7.69
CA ASP A 16 -0.23 -21.90 -7.34
C ASP A 16 -0.46 -22.22 -5.85
N LYS A 17 0.48 -22.95 -5.22
CA LYS A 17 0.45 -23.27 -3.77
C LYS A 17 1.02 -22.19 -2.87
N LEU A 18 1.49 -21.05 -3.41
CA LEU A 18 1.70 -19.82 -2.65
C LEU A 18 0.37 -19.08 -2.45
N GLN A 19 -0.70 -19.80 -2.11
CA GLN A 19 -1.85 -19.21 -1.43
C GLN A 19 -1.41 -18.82 -0.01
N ILE A 20 -0.75 -17.68 0.10
CA ILE A 20 -0.63 -16.97 1.37
C ILE A 20 -2.06 -16.56 1.73
N ARG A 21 -2.72 -17.32 2.62
CA ARG A 21 -3.99 -16.90 3.25
C ARG A 21 -3.78 -15.48 3.76
N GLY A 22 -4.52 -14.51 3.20
CA GLY A 22 -4.38 -13.08 3.52
C GLY A 22 -3.54 -12.22 2.55
N MET A 23 -3.15 -12.71 1.37
CA MET A 23 -2.38 -11.96 0.36
C MET A 23 -2.94 -10.56 0.02
N PRO A 24 -4.27 -10.33 -0.09
CA PRO A 24 -4.80 -8.99 -0.33
C PRO A 24 -4.52 -8.02 0.83
N ARG A 25 -4.57 -8.49 2.09
CA ARG A 25 -4.28 -7.65 3.27
C ARG A 25 -2.81 -7.32 3.38
N LEU A 26 -1.92 -8.28 3.16
CA LEU A 26 -0.47 -8.02 3.16
C LEU A 26 -0.10 -6.97 2.11
N MET A 27 -0.67 -7.06 0.91
CA MET A 27 -0.49 -6.07 -0.15
C MET A 27 -0.96 -4.68 0.27
N VAL A 28 -2.12 -4.57 0.94
CA VAL A 28 -2.63 -3.31 1.50
C VAL A 28 -1.66 -2.72 2.53
N TYR A 29 -1.18 -3.53 3.50
CA TYR A 29 -0.23 -3.05 4.50
C TYR A 29 1.10 -2.60 3.88
N LEU A 30 1.64 -3.35 2.93
CA LEU A 30 2.86 -2.99 2.22
C LEU A 30 2.69 -1.71 1.42
N PHE A 31 1.55 -1.53 0.75
CA PHE A 31 1.24 -0.31 0.02
C PHE A 31 1.12 0.90 0.96
N LEU A 32 0.39 0.78 2.06
CA LEU A 32 0.28 1.83 3.09
C LEU A 32 1.65 2.21 3.66
N LEU A 33 2.47 1.21 3.99
CA LEU A 33 3.83 1.40 4.50
C LEU A 33 4.71 2.12 3.46
N LEU A 34 4.63 1.74 2.19
CA LEU A 34 5.33 2.41 1.09
C LEU A 34 4.92 3.88 0.98
N VAL A 35 3.62 4.19 1.04
CA VAL A 35 3.11 5.56 0.98
C VAL A 35 3.64 6.41 2.14
N ILE A 36 3.65 5.87 3.36
CA ILE A 36 4.20 6.55 4.54
C ILE A 36 5.70 6.83 4.36
N ILE A 37 6.47 5.84 3.89
CA ILE A 37 7.90 6.01 3.62
C ILE A 37 8.13 7.10 2.57
N CYS A 38 7.35 7.13 1.49
CA CYS A 38 7.43 8.19 0.47
C CYS A 38 7.17 9.58 1.05
N MET A 39 6.17 9.73 1.94
CA MET A 39 5.91 11.01 2.60
C MET A 39 7.06 11.45 3.50
N LEU A 40 7.65 10.52 4.27
CA LEU A 40 8.80 10.80 5.12
C LEU A 40 10.04 11.20 4.31
N LEU A 41 10.31 10.48 3.21
CA LEU A 41 11.41 10.81 2.29
C LEU A 41 11.21 12.17 1.64
N PHE A 42 9.98 12.52 1.25
CA PHE A 42 9.66 13.84 0.71
C PHE A 42 9.94 14.94 1.75
N MET A 43 9.49 14.76 2.99
CA MET A 43 9.77 15.70 4.08
C MET A 43 11.27 15.84 4.34
N ALA A 44 12.02 14.74 4.36
CA ALA A 44 13.46 14.75 4.52
C ALA A 44 14.17 15.50 3.37
N ALA A 45 13.76 15.25 2.12
CA ALA A 45 14.30 15.94 0.95
C ALA A 45 14.01 17.44 0.96
N TRP A 46 12.79 17.82 1.35
CA TRP A 46 12.40 19.23 1.46
C TRP A 46 13.17 19.95 2.59
N SER A 47 13.28 19.33 3.77
CA SER A 47 14.07 19.87 4.88
C SER A 47 15.55 20.00 4.51
N TRP A 48 16.09 19.04 3.77
CA TRP A 48 17.46 19.12 3.26
C TRP A 48 17.63 20.26 2.27
N GLN A 49 16.73 20.41 1.29
CA GLN A 49 16.72 21.49 0.32
C GLN A 49 16.64 22.87 0.99
N TRP A 50 15.82 23.00 2.03
CA TRP A 50 15.74 24.23 2.83
C TRP A 50 17.10 24.52 3.48
N ASN A 51 17.70 23.52 4.15
CA ASN A 51 18.98 23.70 4.83
C ASN A 51 20.12 24.06 3.85
N THR A 52 20.16 23.49 2.65
CA THR A 52 21.21 23.77 1.66
C THR A 52 21.04 25.12 0.95
N THR A 53 19.80 25.50 0.65
CA THR A 53 19.50 26.70 -0.17
C THR A 53 19.31 27.95 0.69
N GLY A 54 19.05 27.77 1.99
CA GLY A 54 18.70 28.85 2.91
C GLY A 54 17.32 29.48 2.66
N LYS A 55 16.56 28.94 1.69
CA LYS A 55 15.21 29.38 1.34
C LYS A 55 14.28 28.18 1.30
N ALA A 56 13.17 28.28 2.02
CA ALA A 56 12.11 27.29 1.96
C ALA A 56 11.34 27.44 0.64
N ASP A 57 11.10 26.34 -0.07
CA ASP A 57 10.17 26.32 -1.20
C ASP A 57 8.75 26.12 -0.66
N LEU A 58 8.04 27.23 -0.47
CA LEU A 58 6.65 27.21 0.00
C LEU A 58 5.70 26.66 -1.06
N ALA A 59 5.99 26.82 -2.35
CA ALA A 59 5.12 26.35 -3.42
C ALA A 59 5.03 24.82 -3.41
N ILE A 60 6.18 24.14 -3.30
CA ILE A 60 6.24 22.68 -3.21
C ILE A 60 5.53 22.16 -1.94
N MET A 61 5.65 22.89 -0.83
CA MET A 61 5.01 22.52 0.43
C MET A 61 3.48 22.67 0.35
N ILE A 62 2.98 23.74 -0.28
CA ILE A 62 1.56 23.94 -0.52
C ILE A 62 1.01 22.83 -1.43
N GLN A 63 1.75 22.43 -2.47
CA GLN A 63 1.35 21.32 -3.34
C GLN A 63 1.25 20.00 -2.56
N PHE A 64 2.23 19.71 -1.69
CA PHE A 64 2.19 18.54 -0.82
C PHE A 64 0.98 18.55 0.12
N ILE A 65 0.74 19.67 0.82
CA ILE A 65 -0.41 19.84 1.71
C ILE A 65 -1.71 19.64 0.94
N THR A 66 -1.82 20.23 -0.25
CA THR A 66 -3.01 20.09 -1.12
C THR A 66 -3.22 18.63 -1.54
N ALA A 67 -2.14 17.89 -1.84
CA ALA A 67 -2.23 16.49 -2.19
C ALA A 67 -2.73 15.62 -1.03
N ILE A 68 -2.19 15.78 0.19
CA ILE A 68 -2.60 14.99 1.37
C ILE A 68 -3.98 15.40 1.92
N THR A 69 -4.45 16.61 1.61
CA THR A 69 -5.80 17.08 1.98
C THR A 69 -6.80 16.91 0.83
N SER A 70 -6.38 16.35 -0.30
CA SER A 70 -7.26 16.13 -1.44
C SER A 70 -8.36 15.12 -1.11
N VAL A 71 -9.52 15.31 -1.74
CA VAL A 71 -10.65 14.38 -1.61
C VAL A 71 -10.24 12.95 -2.00
N SER A 72 -9.40 12.81 -3.02
CA SER A 72 -8.86 11.51 -3.45
C SER A 72 -8.02 10.83 -2.38
N PHE A 73 -7.15 11.57 -1.69
CA PHE A 73 -6.33 11.02 -0.63
C PHE A 73 -7.17 10.61 0.59
N VAL A 74 -8.10 11.46 1.01
CA VAL A 74 -9.00 11.15 2.13
C VAL A 74 -9.84 9.91 1.83
N ALA A 75 -10.37 9.79 0.61
CA ALA A 75 -11.11 8.60 0.17
C ALA A 75 -10.23 7.34 0.18
N ALA A 76 -8.98 7.44 -0.30
CA ALA A 76 -8.04 6.32 -0.28
C ALA A 76 -7.71 5.86 1.15
N VAL A 77 -7.43 6.80 2.06
CA VAL A 77 -7.20 6.49 3.49
C VAL A 77 -8.43 5.84 4.12
N GLY A 78 -9.63 6.34 3.82
CA GLY A 78 -10.88 5.74 4.29
C GLY A 78 -11.08 4.32 3.78
N PHE A 79 -10.81 4.07 2.48
CA PHE A 79 -10.87 2.74 1.87
C PHE A 79 -9.88 1.77 2.53
N PHE A 80 -8.62 2.17 2.69
CA PHE A 80 -7.63 1.31 3.33
C PHE A 80 -7.91 1.10 4.83
N GLY A 81 -8.41 2.12 5.53
CA GLY A 81 -8.79 2.03 6.93
C GLY A 81 -9.88 0.99 7.16
N LYS A 82 -10.91 0.96 6.32
CA LYS A 82 -11.96 -0.07 6.37
C LYS A 82 -11.44 -1.45 5.96
N ALA A 83 -10.55 -1.53 4.96
CA ALA A 83 -9.88 -2.78 4.58
C ALA A 83 -8.96 -3.35 5.69
N MET A 84 -8.69 -2.59 6.75
CA MET A 84 -7.95 -3.02 7.94
C MET A 84 -8.84 -3.38 9.13
N VAL A 85 -10.15 -3.08 9.09
CA VAL A 85 -11.09 -3.46 10.15
C VAL A 85 -11.40 -4.94 10.00
N ASP A 86 -10.98 -5.70 10.99
CA ASP A 86 -11.20 -7.14 11.12
C ASP A 86 -11.59 -7.41 12.57
N LYS A 87 -12.90 -7.42 12.85
CA LYS A 87 -13.42 -7.50 14.22
C LYS A 87 -13.40 -8.91 14.77
N ASP A 88 -13.54 -9.92 13.92
CA ASP A 88 -13.53 -11.33 14.32
C ASP A 88 -12.17 -12.01 14.16
N ASN A 89 -11.15 -11.27 13.71
CA ASN A 89 -9.76 -11.70 13.58
C ASN A 89 -9.59 -12.91 12.65
N ASP A 90 -10.49 -13.08 11.68
CA ASP A 90 -10.59 -14.29 10.88
C ASP A 90 -9.61 -14.29 9.68
N GLY A 91 -8.97 -13.15 9.41
CA GLY A 91 -8.11 -13.02 8.23
C GLY A 91 -8.84 -12.53 6.97
N ILE A 92 -10.07 -12.00 7.08
CA ILE A 92 -10.88 -11.25 6.07
C ILE A 92 -11.27 -9.87 6.67
N PRO A 93 -11.26 -8.75 5.93
CA PRO A 93 -11.75 -7.48 6.45
C PRO A 93 -13.28 -7.49 6.45
N ASP A 94 -13.89 -6.93 7.50
CA ASP A 94 -15.35 -6.87 7.67
C ASP A 94 -16.07 -6.26 6.43
N GLU A 95 -15.43 -5.33 5.71
CA GLU A 95 -16.01 -4.70 4.51
C GLU A 95 -16.13 -5.66 3.31
N TRP A 96 -15.39 -6.77 3.31
CA TRP A 96 -15.46 -7.81 2.26
C TRP A 96 -16.29 -9.02 2.67
N GLU A 97 -16.67 -9.09 3.95
CA GLU A 97 -17.73 -9.98 4.41
C GLU A 97 -19.06 -9.36 3.97
N GLY A 98 -19.59 -9.79 2.82
CA GLY A 98 -20.90 -9.34 2.35
C GLY A 98 -21.98 -9.51 3.42
N GLU A 99 -23.02 -8.66 3.38
CA GLU A 99 -24.13 -8.45 4.34
C GLU A 99 -24.85 -9.71 4.88
N HIS A 100 -24.13 -10.65 5.48
CA HIS A 100 -24.63 -11.89 6.07
C HIS A 100 -24.22 -12.00 7.55
N LYS A 101 -24.40 -10.89 8.29
CA LYS A 101 -24.65 -10.87 9.74
C LYS A 101 -25.86 -9.99 10.00
#